data_AF-A0A2D8GJF1-F1
#
_entry.id   AF-A0A2D8GJF1-F1
#
_cell.length_a   1.000
_cell.length_b   1.000
_cell.length_c   1.000
_cell.angle_alpha   90.00
_cell.angle_beta   90.00
_cell.angle_gamma   90.00
#
_symmetry.space_group_name_H-M   'P 1'
#
loop_
_entity.id
_entity.type
_entity.pdbx_description
1 polymer ?
#
loop_
_entity_poly.entity_id
_entity_poly.type
_entity_poly.pdbx_seq_one_letter_code
_entity_poly.pdbx_strand_id
1 'polypeptide(L)'
;MKPQSAKQKGRLLQQWFRTLLMDLLGLANTDIVSRPMGSRGEDLIIGDESRKLFPYSIECKNQEAVNVWKSYEQAKYNSNEYEPLLVIKRNRVLPLVVVDAKHFVGLIKRLNEYEKQ
;
A
#
# COMPACT_ATOMS: atom_id res chain seq x y z
N MET A 1 -6.35 22.92 4.13
CA MET A 1 -6.09 22.35 2.78
C MET A 1 -7.43 22.16 2.08
N LYS A 2 -7.58 22.54 0.80
CA LYS A 2 -8.84 22.31 0.07
C LYS A 2 -9.06 20.80 -0.12
N PRO A 3 -10.30 20.28 0.04
CA PRO A 3 -10.59 18.85 -0.11
C PRO A 3 -10.11 18.25 -1.44
N GLN A 4 -10.22 19.02 -2.54
CA GLN A 4 -9.76 18.59 -3.86
C GLN A 4 -8.25 18.37 -3.92
N SER A 5 -7.46 19.26 -3.32
CA SER A 5 -6.00 19.12 -3.25
C SER A 5 -5.60 17.89 -2.43
N ALA A 6 -6.32 17.62 -1.34
CA ALA A 6 -6.10 16.44 -0.52
C ALA A 6 -6.35 15.14 -1.32
N LYS A 7 -7.48 15.09 -2.04
CA LYS A 7 -7.83 13.96 -2.91
C LYS A 7 -6.83 13.76 -4.05
N GLN A 8 -6.35 14.84 -4.65
CA GLN A 8 -5.32 14.78 -5.70
C GLN A 8 -4.01 14.21 -5.16
N LYS A 9 -3.54 14.64 -3.98
CA LYS A 9 -2.34 14.12 -3.34
C LYS A 9 -2.43 12.64 -3.01
N GLY A 10 -3.59 12.18 -2.54
CA GLY A 10 -3.87 10.75 -2.30
C GLY A 10 -3.78 9.95 -3.60
N ARG A 11 -4.48 10.39 -4.65
CA ARG A 11 -4.46 9.75 -5.98
C ARG A 11 -3.05 9.65 -6.55
N LEU A 12 -2.25 10.72 -6.46
CA LEU A 12 -0.87 10.71 -6.94
C LEU A 12 0.00 9.72 -6.17
N LEU A 13 -0.21 9.56 -4.86
CA LEU A 13 0.49 8.56 -4.05
C LEU A 13 0.11 7.13 -4.46
N GLN A 14 -1.18 6.88 -4.70
CA GLN A 14 -1.67 5.58 -5.19
C GLN A 14 -1.06 5.23 -6.54
N GLN A 15 -1.09 6.17 -7.48
CA GLN A 15 -0.51 6.00 -8.82
C GLN A 15 1.00 5.76 -8.75
N TRP A 16 1.71 6.52 -7.92
CA TRP A 16 3.15 6.32 -7.71
C TRP A 16 3.46 4.94 -7.15
N PHE A 17 2.72 4.49 -6.12
CA PHE A 17 2.99 3.18 -5.50
C PHE A 17 2.65 2.04 -6.46
N ARG A 18 1.58 2.17 -7.25
CA ARG A 18 1.27 1.25 -8.36
C ARG A 18 2.44 1.12 -9.33
N THR A 19 2.98 2.25 -9.82
CA THR A 19 4.13 2.25 -10.73
C THR A 19 5.35 1.61 -10.09
N LEU A 20 5.62 1.89 -8.81
CA LEU A 20 6.72 1.27 -8.07
C LEU A 20 6.60 -0.27 -8.04
N LEU A 21 5.40 -0.81 -7.81
CA LEU A 21 5.17 -2.26 -7.81
C LEU A 21 5.36 -2.85 -9.21
N MET A 22 4.89 -2.16 -10.26
CA MET A 22 5.12 -2.59 -11.65
C MET A 22 6.61 -2.62 -11.98
N ASP A 23 7.36 -1.59 -11.60
CA ASP A 23 8.77 -1.44 -11.95
C ASP A 23 9.67 -2.43 -11.19
N LEU A 24 9.40 -2.63 -9.90
CA LEU A 24 10.27 -3.46 -9.04
C LEU A 24 9.85 -4.93 -8.98
N LEU A 25 8.56 -5.24 -9.13
CA LEU A 25 8.03 -6.61 -9.05
C LEU A 25 7.53 -7.13 -10.40
N GLY A 26 7.57 -6.32 -11.46
CA GLY A 26 7.14 -6.73 -12.79
C GLY A 26 5.63 -6.95 -12.92
N LEU A 27 4.81 -6.32 -12.07
CA LEU A 27 3.35 -6.48 -12.13
C LEU A 27 2.80 -5.99 -13.48
N ALA A 28 1.87 -6.75 -14.06
CA ALA A 28 1.25 -6.38 -15.32
C ALA A 28 0.35 -5.15 -15.14
N ASN A 29 0.49 -4.15 -16.03
CA ASN A 29 -0.32 -2.93 -16.00
C ASN A 29 -1.84 -3.19 -16.04
N THR A 30 -2.25 -4.29 -16.68
CA THR A 30 -3.63 -4.74 -16.81
C THR A 30 -4.19 -5.35 -15.52
N ASP A 31 -3.31 -5.72 -14.58
CA ASP A 31 -3.64 -6.50 -13.39
C ASP A 31 -3.52 -5.69 -12.09
N ILE A 32 -3.23 -4.39 -12.21
CA ILE A 32 -3.23 -3.45 -11.08
C ILE A 32 -3.82 -2.11 -11.50
N VAL A 33 -4.78 -1.57 -10.75
CA VAL A 33 -5.41 -0.26 -11.03
C VAL A 33 -5.64 0.55 -9.76
N SER A 34 -5.44 1.88 -9.84
CA SER A 34 -5.78 2.80 -8.75
C SER A 34 -7.30 3.03 -8.72
N ARG A 35 -7.90 2.83 -7.54
CA ARG A 35 -9.33 3.02 -7.32
C ARG A 35 -9.68 4.52 -7.27
N PRO A 36 -10.87 4.94 -7.74
CA PRO A 36 -11.31 6.32 -7.57
C PRO A 36 -11.34 6.75 -6.09
N MET A 37 -10.86 7.97 -5.82
CA MET A 37 -10.86 8.54 -4.47
C MET A 37 -12.27 8.57 -3.87
N GLY A 38 -12.44 7.99 -2.68
CA GLY A 38 -13.71 7.97 -1.95
C GLY A 38 -14.55 6.71 -2.18
N SER A 39 -14.08 5.77 -2.99
CA SER A 39 -14.64 4.41 -3.05
C SER A 39 -14.35 3.62 -1.78
N ARG A 40 -15.12 2.55 -1.53
CA ARG A 40 -14.89 1.60 -0.44
C ARG A 40 -13.86 0.55 -0.83
N GLY A 41 -13.19 -0.03 0.16
CA GLY A 41 -12.16 -1.06 0.01
C GLY A 41 -10.76 -0.49 -0.21
N GLU A 42 -9.84 -1.35 -0.64
CA GLU A 42 -8.44 -1.03 -0.92
C GLU A 42 -8.23 0.03 -2.00
N ASP A 43 -7.13 0.76 -1.91
CA ASP A 43 -6.79 1.87 -2.81
C ASP A 43 -6.26 1.42 -4.17
N LEU A 44 -5.59 0.26 -4.22
CA LEU A 44 -5.18 -0.40 -5.45
C LEU A 44 -5.93 -1.72 -5.58
N ILE A 45 -6.63 -1.90 -6.68
CA ILE A 45 -7.25 -3.18 -7.04
C ILE A 45 -6.18 -3.99 -7.75
N ILE A 46 -5.85 -5.16 -7.20
CA ILE A 46 -4.81 -6.06 -7.70
C ILE A 46 -5.49 -7.38 -8.08
N GLY A 47 -5.27 -7.86 -9.31
CA GLY A 47 -5.77 -9.14 -9.75
C GLY A 47 -4.91 -10.31 -9.29
N ASP A 48 -5.40 -11.53 -9.51
CA ASP A 48 -4.92 -12.73 -8.82
C ASP A 48 -3.46 -13.05 -9.10
N GLU A 49 -2.97 -12.82 -10.33
CA GLU A 49 -1.58 -13.11 -10.69
C GLU A 49 -0.61 -12.17 -9.98
N SER A 50 -0.89 -10.87 -9.99
CA SER A 50 -0.09 -9.88 -9.28
C SER A 50 -0.15 -10.06 -7.77
N ARG A 51 -1.27 -10.58 -7.24
CA ARG A 51 -1.44 -10.87 -5.82
C ARG A 51 -0.52 -11.98 -5.31
N LYS A 52 -0.16 -12.94 -6.17
CA LYS A 52 0.84 -13.97 -5.83
C LYS A 52 2.22 -13.36 -5.58
N LEU A 53 2.53 -12.25 -6.26
CA LEU A 53 3.79 -11.51 -6.12
C LEU A 53 3.72 -10.47 -4.99
N PHE A 54 2.55 -9.87 -4.78
CA PHE A 54 2.33 -8.84 -3.77
C PHE A 54 1.00 -9.04 -3.01
N PRO A 55 0.98 -9.91 -1.97
CA PRO A 55 -0.23 -10.33 -1.27
C PRO A 55 -0.68 -9.33 -0.18
N TYR A 56 -0.71 -8.04 -0.52
CA TYR A 56 -1.08 -6.97 0.40
C TYR A 56 -2.32 -6.22 -0.05
N SER A 57 -3.10 -5.74 0.91
CA SER A 57 -4.13 -4.73 0.68
C SER A 57 -3.61 -3.35 1.06
N ILE A 58 -3.74 -2.40 0.15
CA ILE A 58 -3.01 -1.13 0.22
C ILE A 58 -3.95 0.03 0.58
N GLU A 59 -3.51 0.86 1.51
CA GLU A 59 -4.12 2.15 1.85
C GLU A 59 -3.04 3.25 1.75
N CYS A 60 -3.34 4.37 1.08
CA CYS A 60 -2.42 5.46 0.83
C CYS A 60 -2.85 6.75 1.55
N LYS A 61 -1.96 7.33 2.37
CA LYS A 61 -2.17 8.62 3.04
C LYS A 61 -1.06 9.60 2.72
N ASN A 62 -1.41 10.68 2.01
CA ASN A 62 -0.52 11.81 1.76
C ASN A 62 -1.01 13.06 2.53
N GLN A 63 -0.53 13.23 3.77
CA GLN A 63 -0.96 14.30 4.68
C GLN A 63 0.22 14.74 5.56
N GLU A 64 0.30 16.02 5.92
CA GLU A 64 1.36 16.51 6.81
C GLU A 64 1.26 15.92 8.23
N ALA A 65 0.04 15.76 8.73
CA ALA A 65 -0.25 15.07 9.98
C ALA A 65 -1.11 13.82 9.67
N VAL A 66 -0.50 12.64 9.70
CA VAL A 66 -1.18 11.36 9.55
C VAL A 66 -1.43 10.77 10.93
N ASN A 67 -2.68 10.45 11.26
CA ASN A 67 -2.96 9.55 12.38
C ASN A 67 -2.69 8.12 11.90
N VAL A 68 -1.50 7.60 12.22
CA VAL A 68 -1.00 6.32 11.71
C VAL A 68 -1.86 5.15 12.19
N TRP A 69 -2.22 5.11 13.48
CA TRP A 69 -3.06 4.04 14.03
C TRP A 69 -4.42 3.95 13.36
N LYS A 70 -5.14 5.08 13.26
CA LYS A 70 -6.45 5.12 12.60
C LYS A 70 -6.34 4.75 11.12
N SER A 71 -5.28 5.20 10.44
CA SER A 71 -5.08 4.87 9.02
C SER A 71 -4.75 3.39 8.83
N TYR A 72 -4.01 2.79 9.76
CA TYR A 72 -3.67 1.37 9.72
C TYR A 72 -4.88 0.49 10.08
N GLU A 73 -5.73 0.93 11.01
CA GLU A 73 -7.03 0.29 11.27
C GLU A 73 -7.94 0.31 10.03
N GLN A 74 -7.94 1.42 9.28
CA GLN A 74 -8.66 1.48 8.00
C GLN A 74 -8.08 0.49 6.97
N ALA A 75 -6.75 0.40 6.87
CA ALA A 75 -6.09 -0.59 6.02
C ALA A 75 -6.51 -2.02 6.40
N LYS A 76 -6.47 -2.35 7.69
CA LYS A 76 -6.95 -3.64 8.25
C LYS A 76 -8.42 -3.92 7.93
N TYR A 77 -9.29 -2.94 8.12
CA TYR A 77 -10.72 -3.12 7.85
C TYR A 77 -10.99 -3.40 6.37
N ASN A 78 -10.21 -2.77 5.47
CA ASN A 78 -10.35 -2.93 4.03
C ASN A 78 -9.56 -4.13 3.46
N SER A 79 -8.75 -4.83 4.28
CA SER A 79 -7.78 -5.81 3.76
C SER A 79 -8.35 -7.17 3.42
N ASN A 80 -9.58 -7.47 3.85
CA ASN A 80 -10.20 -8.79 3.71
C ASN A 80 -9.24 -9.90 4.19
N GLU A 81 -8.84 -10.81 3.30
CA GLU A 81 -7.91 -11.91 3.58
C GLU A 81 -6.42 -11.57 3.36
N TYR A 82 -6.12 -10.35 2.89
CA TYR A 82 -4.75 -9.93 2.55
C TYR A 82 -4.10 -9.17 3.70
N GLU A 83 -2.76 -9.15 3.69
CA GLU A 83 -2.01 -8.43 4.72
C GLU A 83 -2.19 -6.91 4.52
N PRO A 84 -2.59 -6.16 5.56
CA PRO A 84 -2.74 -4.72 5.48
C PRO A 84 -1.40 -4.00 5.30
N LEU A 85 -1.36 -3.04 4.37
CA LEU A 85 -0.22 -2.17 4.12
C LEU A 85 -0.66 -0.72 4.05
N LEU A 86 -0.09 0.11 4.93
CA LEU A 86 -0.33 1.55 4.90
C LEU A 86 0.89 2.26 4.28
N VAL A 87 0.68 2.94 3.16
CA VAL A 87 1.67 3.80 2.50
C VAL A 87 1.44 5.24 2.96
N ILE A 88 2.41 5.82 3.66
CA ILE A 88 2.34 7.19 4.16
C ILE A 88 3.33 8.11 3.47
N LYS A 89 2.93 9.37 3.26
CA LYS A 89 3.79 10.40 2.68
C LYS A 89 3.45 11.78 3.21
N ARG A 90 4.47 12.64 3.31
CA ARG A 90 4.33 14.11 3.44
C ARG A 90 4.88 14.81 2.19
N ASN A 91 4.55 16.09 1.98
CA ASN A 91 5.11 16.81 0.83
C ASN A 91 6.63 16.86 0.93
N ARG A 92 7.33 16.59 -0.18
CA ARG A 92 8.80 16.61 -0.27
C ARG A 92 9.53 15.66 0.69
N VAL A 93 8.81 14.71 1.30
CA VAL A 93 9.37 13.63 2.11
C VAL A 93 9.22 12.31 1.36
N LEU A 94 10.16 11.41 1.59
CA LEU A 94 10.12 10.04 1.10
C LEU A 94 8.83 9.33 1.58
N PRO A 95 8.16 8.55 0.72
CA PRO A 95 7.10 7.66 1.15
C PRO A 95 7.65 6.55 2.06
N LEU A 96 6.89 6.19 3.09
CA LEU A 96 7.18 5.07 3.97
C LEU A 96 6.01 4.08 3.95
N VAL A 97 6.31 2.84 4.31
CA VAL A 97 5.29 1.80 4.49
C VAL A 97 5.19 1.41 5.96
N VAL A 98 3.97 1.15 6.42
CA VAL A 98 3.67 0.70 7.78
C VAL A 98 2.97 -0.64 7.70
N VAL A 99 3.51 -1.60 8.43
CA VAL A 99 3.02 -2.97 8.62
C VAL A 99 3.07 -3.34 10.10
N ASP A 100 2.45 -4.44 10.47
CA ASP A 100 2.58 -4.99 11.82
C ASP A 100 4.02 -5.42 12.09
N ALA A 101 4.52 -5.11 13.29
CA ALA A 101 5.91 -5.41 13.65
C ALA A 101 6.21 -6.91 13.65
N LYS A 102 5.27 -7.77 14.07
CA LYS A 102 5.44 -9.22 14.03
C LYS A 102 5.46 -9.72 12.59
N HIS A 103 4.62 -9.15 11.72
CA HIS A 103 4.66 -9.47 10.28
C HIS A 103 6.02 -9.13 9.67
N PHE A 104 6.54 -7.93 9.95
CA PHE A 104 7.86 -7.50 9.46
C PHE A 104 8.98 -8.45 9.93
N VAL A 105 9.05 -8.75 11.23
CA VAL A 105 10.06 -9.69 11.76
C VAL A 105 9.87 -11.10 11.18
N GLY A 106 8.61 -11.51 10.95
CA GLY A 106 8.28 -12.77 10.30
C GLY A 106 8.78 -12.87 8.85
N LEU A 107 8.74 -11.76 8.08
CA LEU A 107 9.34 -11.70 6.75
C LEU A 107 10.85 -11.92 6.80
N ILE A 108 11.55 -11.25 7.71
CA ILE A 108 13.00 -11.42 7.89
C ILE A 108 13.35 -12.86 8.25
N LYS A 109 12.55 -13.49 9.12
CA LYS A 109 12.73 -14.91 9.45
C LYS A 109 12.61 -15.80 8.22
N ARG A 110 11.56 -15.64 7.39
CA ARG A 110 11.37 -16.43 6.16
C ARG A 110 12.49 -16.22 5.14
N LEU A 111 12.97 -14.98 5.00
CA LEU A 111 14.09 -14.67 4.12
C LEU A 111 15.35 -15.44 4.53
N ASN A 112 15.70 -15.41 5.82
CA ASN A 112 16.84 -16.15 6.36
C ASN A 112 16.70 -17.67 6.23
N GLU A 113 15.48 -18.20 6.19
CA GLU A 113 15.21 -19.63 5.98
C GLU A 113 15.38 -20.01 4.50
N TYR A 114 14.97 -19.13 3.58
CA TYR A 114 15.15 -19.30 2.14
C TYR A 114 16.63 -19.26 1.73
N GLU A 115 17.42 -18.33 2.28
CA GLU A 115 18.87 -18.21 1.97
C GLU A 115 19.72 -19.38 2.49
N LYS A 116 19.17 -20.21 3.39
CA LYS A 116 19.84 -21.40 3.94
C LYS A 116 19.57 -22.68 3.13
N GLN A 117 18.62 -22.62 2.18
CA GLN A 117 18.30 -23.72 1.27
C GLN A 117 19.15 -23.62 0.01
#